data_AF-A0A8T5M627-F1
#
_entry.id   AF-A0A8T5M627-F1
#
_cell.length_a   1.000
_cell.length_b   1.000
_cell.length_c   1.000
_cell.angle_alpha   90.00
_cell.angle_beta   90.00
_cell.angle_gamma   90.00
#
_symmetry.space_group_name_H-M   'P 1'
#
loop_
_entity.id
_entity.type
_entity.pdbx_description
1 polymer ?
#
loop_
_entity_poly.entity_id
_entity_poly.type
_entity_poly.pdbx_seq_one_letter_code
_entity_poly.pdbx_strand_id
1 'polypeptide(L)'
;MLEKINGKLLTAFIAVLFGVFAVISFVPQTELAIGFLSLSFGIVAVIWTYRAKMSLSSGTSLRDYANYFLLSLLFIISYSVWDTLIFLFNWSGMLVYPKYFLVTIAYLIFVFTAYKILYLGKQFGFKLQVEKMKLNRKMEPDQKKKLKNKEI
;
A
#
# COMPACT_ATOMS: atom_id res chain seq x y z
N MET A 1 -24.29 0.71 15.08
CA MET A 1 -23.09 -0.16 15.02
C MET A 1 -21.90 0.53 14.33
N LEU A 2 -22.12 1.38 13.32
CA LEU A 2 -21.08 2.20 12.66
C LEU A 2 -20.37 3.23 13.57
N GLU A 3 -21.06 3.88 14.51
CA GLU A 3 -20.44 4.88 15.40
C GLU A 3 -19.34 4.31 16.32
N LYS A 4 -19.51 3.07 16.82
CA LYS A 4 -18.49 2.41 17.67
C LYS A 4 -17.20 2.09 16.91
N ILE A 5 -17.25 1.97 15.59
CA ILE A 5 -16.08 1.67 14.75
C ILE A 5 -15.24 2.95 14.56
N ASN A 6 -15.91 4.08 14.30
CA ASN A 6 -15.24 5.36 14.10
C ASN A 6 -14.50 5.83 15.37
N GLY A 7 -15.10 5.65 16.55
CA GLY A 7 -14.44 6.01 17.82
C GLY A 7 -13.13 5.25 18.05
N LYS A 8 -13.10 3.94 17.79
CA LYS A 8 -11.88 3.11 17.93
C LYS A 8 -10.79 3.51 16.95
N LEU A 9 -11.16 3.80 15.70
CA LEU A 9 -10.21 4.19 14.66
C LEU A 9 -9.58 5.56 14.96
N LEU A 10 -10.38 6.50 15.46
CA LEU A 10 -9.90 7.82 15.88
C LEU A 10 -8.97 7.73 17.09
N THR A 11 -9.29 6.90 18.09
CA THR A 11 -8.38 6.69 19.24
C THR A 11 -7.05 6.04 18.83
N ALA A 12 -7.08 5.08 17.91
CA ALA A 12 -5.86 4.45 17.39
C ALA A 12 -5.01 5.47 16.62
N PHE A 13 -5.63 6.33 15.81
CA PHE A 13 -4.94 7.38 15.08
C PHE A 13 -4.29 8.42 16.00
N ILE A 14 -5.00 8.87 17.04
CA ILE A 14 -4.44 9.78 18.06
C ILE A 14 -3.26 9.13 18.79
N ALA A 15 -3.37 7.84 19.15
CA ALA A 15 -2.28 7.13 19.81
C ALA A 15 -1.02 7.05 18.93
N VAL A 16 -1.18 6.82 17.63
CA VAL A 16 -0.06 6.84 16.66
C VAL A 16 0.57 8.23 16.58
N LEU A 17 -0.23 9.30 16.50
CA LEU A 17 0.29 10.68 16.47
C LEU A 17 1.07 11.02 17.75
N PHE A 18 0.55 10.64 18.91
CA PHE A 18 1.25 10.81 20.19
C PHE A 18 2.55 10.02 20.23
N GLY A 19 2.58 8.79 19.73
CA GLY A 19 3.79 7.99 19.61
C GLY A 19 4.85 8.66 18.73
N VAL A 20 4.45 9.15 17.56
CA VAL A 20 5.35 9.89 16.65
C VAL A 20 5.89 11.16 17.31
N PHE A 21 5.02 11.94 17.94
CA PHE A 21 5.41 13.16 18.66
C PHE A 21 6.38 12.87 19.82
N ALA A 22 6.14 11.81 20.58
CA ALA A 22 7.01 11.38 21.66
C ALA A 22 8.40 11.01 21.12
N VAL A 23 8.49 10.20 20.06
CA VAL A 23 9.79 9.83 19.47
C VAL A 23 10.57 11.07 19.00
N ILE A 24 9.91 12.04 18.35
CA ILE A 24 10.56 13.28 17.90
C ILE A 24 11.01 14.14 19.09
N SER A 25 10.25 14.18 20.17
CA SER A 25 10.57 15.02 21.34
C SER A 25 11.65 14.42 22.23
N PHE A 26 11.71 13.08 22.34
CA PHE A 26 12.67 12.39 23.21
C PHE A 26 13.99 12.04 22.51
N VAL A 27 14.02 11.95 21.18
CA VAL A 27 15.24 11.64 20.43
C VAL A 27 15.88 12.94 19.92
N PRO A 28 17.04 13.34 20.45
CA PRO A 28 17.67 14.63 20.09
C PRO A 28 18.18 14.67 18.64
N GLN A 29 18.38 13.51 18.01
CA GLN A 29 18.83 13.36 16.63
C GLN A 29 17.65 12.99 15.73
N THR A 30 17.22 13.94 14.90
CA THR A 30 16.07 13.78 14.01
C THR A 30 16.24 12.61 13.03
N GLU A 31 17.44 12.38 12.53
CA GLU A 31 17.76 11.28 11.60
C GLU A 31 17.52 9.91 12.24
N LEU A 32 17.92 9.74 13.51
CA LEU A 32 17.71 8.52 14.27
C LEU A 32 16.23 8.29 14.58
N ALA A 33 15.50 9.37 14.90
CA ALA A 33 14.05 9.33 15.12
C ALA A 33 13.31 8.85 13.85
N ILE A 34 13.68 9.40 12.69
CA ILE A 34 13.12 9.02 11.38
C ILE A 34 13.47 7.56 11.07
N GLY A 35 14.70 7.13 11.33
CA GLY A 35 15.14 5.74 11.16
C GLY A 35 14.28 4.76 11.96
N PHE A 36 14.07 5.01 13.26
CA PHE A 36 13.22 4.17 14.10
C PHE A 36 11.75 4.19 13.69
N LEU A 37 11.21 5.36 13.36
CA LEU A 37 9.83 5.46 12.87
C LEU A 37 9.66 4.66 11.58
N SER A 38 10.53 4.86 10.60
CA SER A 38 10.54 4.11 9.32
C SER A 38 10.59 2.60 9.55
N LEU A 39 11.49 2.13 10.41
CA LEU A 39 11.59 0.69 10.74
C LEU A 39 10.32 0.16 11.41
N SER A 40 9.76 0.89 12.38
CA SER A 40 8.56 0.46 13.09
C SER A 40 7.35 0.33 12.13
N PHE A 41 7.11 1.33 11.29
CA PHE A 41 6.04 1.29 10.30
C PHE A 41 6.32 0.26 9.21
N GLY A 42 7.58 0.08 8.81
CA GLY A 42 8.00 -0.94 7.85
C GLY A 42 7.68 -2.36 8.34
N ILE A 43 8.02 -2.68 9.59
CA ILE A 43 7.71 -3.99 10.19
C ILE A 43 6.21 -4.22 10.22
N VAL A 44 5.43 -3.22 10.67
CA VAL A 44 3.97 -3.31 10.68
C VAL A 44 3.44 -3.55 9.26
N ALA A 45 3.94 -2.81 8.27
CA ALA A 45 3.56 -2.99 6.87
C ALA A 45 3.83 -4.42 6.39
N VAL A 46 5.00 -5.00 6.68
CA VAL A 46 5.32 -6.40 6.33
C VAL A 46 4.35 -7.38 6.98
N ILE A 47 4.03 -7.22 8.27
CA ILE A 47 3.08 -8.10 8.97
C ILE A 47 1.71 -8.05 8.29
N TRP A 48 1.20 -6.85 8.00
CA TRP A 48 -0.09 -6.67 7.35
C TRP A 48 -0.11 -7.22 5.93
N THR A 49 0.94 -6.94 5.13
CA THR A 49 1.07 -7.49 3.78
C THR A 49 1.15 -9.01 3.80
N TYR A 50 1.89 -9.59 4.74
CA TYR A 50 1.98 -11.04 4.89
C TYR A 50 0.61 -11.64 5.22
N ARG A 51 -0.13 -11.06 6.17
CA ARG A 51 -1.49 -11.48 6.50
C ARG A 51 -2.44 -11.35 5.31
N ALA A 52 -2.35 -10.24 4.56
CA ALA A 52 -3.13 -10.05 3.34
C ALA A 52 -2.81 -11.14 2.30
N LYS A 53 -1.53 -11.43 2.06
CA LYS A 53 -1.09 -12.53 1.17
C LYS A 53 -1.67 -13.88 1.59
N MET A 54 -1.68 -14.19 2.87
CA MET A 54 -2.22 -15.46 3.39
C MET A 54 -3.74 -15.57 3.22
N SER A 55 -4.47 -14.45 3.18
CA SER A 55 -5.90 -14.44 2.90
C SER A 55 -6.26 -14.67 1.42
N LEU A 56 -5.28 -14.63 0.52
CA LEU A 56 -5.48 -14.80 -0.93
C LEU A 56 -5.28 -16.26 -1.36
N SER A 57 -6.16 -16.73 -2.25
CA SER A 57 -6.08 -18.07 -2.85
C SER A 57 -4.74 -18.29 -3.58
N SER A 58 -4.18 -19.48 -3.41
CA SER A 58 -2.93 -19.90 -4.08
C SER A 58 -3.09 -19.90 -5.60
N GLY A 59 -2.07 -19.44 -6.32
CA GLY A 59 -2.07 -19.38 -7.79
C GLY A 59 -2.82 -18.19 -8.40
N THR A 60 -3.37 -17.30 -7.57
CA THR A 60 -3.96 -16.05 -8.08
C THR A 60 -2.87 -15.03 -8.38
N SER A 61 -3.03 -14.32 -9.48
CA SER A 61 -2.13 -13.24 -9.90
C SER A 61 -2.07 -12.07 -8.88
N LEU A 62 -3.10 -11.94 -8.04
CA LEU A 62 -3.14 -11.01 -6.90
C LEU A 62 -2.20 -11.43 -5.76
N ARG A 63 -2.04 -12.75 -5.52
CA ARG A 63 -1.12 -13.28 -4.51
C ARG A 63 0.33 -13.12 -4.94
N ASP A 64 0.61 -13.29 -6.23
CA ASP A 64 1.94 -13.02 -6.80
C ASP A 64 2.31 -11.54 -6.64
N TYR A 65 1.34 -10.64 -6.90
CA TYR A 65 1.50 -9.21 -6.65
C TYR A 65 1.87 -8.92 -5.18
N ALA A 66 1.09 -9.47 -4.24
CA ALA A 66 1.37 -9.31 -2.81
C ALA A 66 2.76 -9.84 -2.43
N ASN A 67 3.25 -10.87 -3.12
CA ASN A 67 4.59 -11.41 -2.92
C ASN A 67 5.70 -10.45 -3.40
N TYR A 68 5.56 -9.87 -4.60
CA TYR A 68 6.52 -8.87 -5.10
C TYR A 68 6.53 -7.60 -4.24
N PHE A 69 5.36 -7.16 -3.79
CA PHE A 69 5.24 -6.03 -2.87
C PHE A 69 5.87 -6.31 -1.50
N LEU A 70 5.72 -7.53 -0.96
CA LEU A 70 6.41 -7.93 0.27
C LEU A 70 7.93 -7.95 0.07
N LEU A 71 8.40 -8.45 -1.07
CA LEU A 71 9.81 -8.46 -1.42
C LEU A 71 10.38 -7.03 -1.53
N SER A 72 9.67 -6.08 -2.15
CA SER A 72 10.12 -4.68 -2.18
C SER A 72 10.16 -4.05 -0.78
N LEU A 73 9.15 -4.31 0.05
CA LEU A 73 9.13 -3.88 1.46
C LEU A 73 10.35 -4.37 2.23
N LEU A 74 10.76 -5.63 2.03
CA LEU A 74 11.97 -6.17 2.68
C LEU A 74 13.23 -5.42 2.25
N PHE A 75 13.39 -5.07 0.97
CA PHE A 75 14.53 -4.28 0.51
C PHE A 75 14.53 -2.86 1.10
N ILE A 76 13.37 -2.21 1.21
CA ILE A 76 13.26 -0.88 1.84
C ILE A 76 13.63 -0.95 3.32
N ILE A 77 13.17 -1.98 4.04
CA ILE A 77 13.52 -2.16 5.45
C ILE A 77 15.02 -2.40 5.59
N SER A 78 15.61 -3.28 4.76
CA SER A 78 17.06 -3.50 4.74
C SER A 78 17.84 -2.20 4.46
N TYR A 79 17.36 -1.38 3.52
CA TYR A 79 17.92 -0.05 3.27
C TYR A 79 17.84 0.84 4.52
N SER A 80 16.67 0.90 5.18
CA SER A 80 16.46 1.69 6.39
C SER A 80 17.35 1.23 7.55
N VAL A 81 17.53 -0.09 7.72
CA VAL A 81 18.45 -0.65 8.71
C VAL A 81 19.88 -0.23 8.39
N TRP A 82 20.31 -0.39 7.13
CA TRP A 82 21.67 -0.06 6.73
C TRP A 82 21.99 1.43 6.87
N ASP A 83 21.07 2.31 6.49
CA ASP A 83 21.22 3.76 6.64
C ASP A 83 21.30 4.17 8.12
N THR A 84 20.48 3.54 8.98
CA THR A 84 20.53 3.75 10.44
C THR A 84 21.87 3.26 11.03
N LEU A 85 22.40 2.13 10.56
CA LEU A 85 23.70 1.61 11.00
C LEU A 85 24.85 2.54 10.58
N ILE A 86 24.83 3.06 9.35
CA ILE A 86 25.82 4.03 8.88
C ILE A 86 25.84 5.24 9.80
N PHE A 87 24.67 5.76 10.16
CA PHE A 87 24.55 6.90 11.07
C PHE A 87 25.06 6.56 12.48
N LEU A 88 24.61 5.45 13.06
CA LEU A 88 24.99 5.02 14.42
C LEU A 88 26.49 4.81 14.59
N PHE A 89 27.15 4.22 13.60
CA PHE A 89 28.59 3.94 13.64
C PHE A 89 29.44 5.01 12.93
N ASN A 90 28.81 6.07 12.43
CA ASN A 90 29.45 7.13 11.66
C ASN A 90 30.31 6.59 10.51
N TRP A 91 29.82 5.56 9.81
CA TRP A 91 30.54 4.92 8.71
C TRP A 91 30.63 5.87 7.51
N SER A 92 31.81 5.93 6.90
CA SER A 92 32.08 6.78 5.73
C SER A 92 32.75 6.00 4.62
N GLY A 93 32.81 6.60 3.42
CA GLY A 93 33.43 5.99 2.25
C GLY A 93 32.64 4.81 1.69
N MET A 94 33.31 3.67 1.48
CA MET A 94 32.76 2.57 0.68
C MET A 94 31.52 1.90 1.31
N LEU A 95 31.40 1.93 2.64
CA LEU A 95 30.29 1.33 3.39
C LEU A 95 28.95 2.07 3.20
N VAL A 96 28.98 3.26 2.59
CA VAL A 96 27.77 4.02 2.28
C VAL A 96 27.07 3.50 1.02
N TYR A 97 27.81 2.95 0.05
CA TYR A 97 27.24 2.55 -1.25
C TYR A 97 26.17 1.44 -1.22
N PRO A 98 26.24 0.42 -0.34
CA PRO A 98 25.22 -0.63 -0.28
C PRO A 98 23.79 -0.10 -0.10
N LYS A 99 23.61 1.05 0.56
CA LYS A 99 22.28 1.66 0.73
C LYS A 99 21.65 2.06 -0.62
N TYR A 100 22.44 2.63 -1.52
CA TYR A 100 21.97 3.02 -2.85
C TYR A 100 21.65 1.80 -3.71
N PHE A 101 22.40 0.71 -3.55
CA PHE A 101 22.12 -0.54 -4.22
C PHE A 101 20.79 -1.16 -3.77
N LEU A 102 20.55 -1.23 -2.45
CA LEU A 102 19.32 -1.76 -1.87
C LEU A 102 18.08 -0.98 -2.33
N VAL A 103 18.13 0.35 -2.28
CA VAL A 103 17.00 1.18 -2.71
C VAL A 103 16.78 1.10 -4.22
N THR A 104 17.83 0.98 -5.03
CA THR A 104 17.70 0.80 -6.48
C THR A 104 16.98 -0.50 -6.81
N ILE A 105 17.33 -1.60 -6.14
CA ILE A 105 16.62 -2.89 -6.30
C ILE A 105 15.16 -2.75 -5.88
N ALA A 106 14.88 -2.11 -4.74
CA ALA A 106 13.51 -1.85 -4.30
C ALA A 106 12.69 -1.11 -5.36
N TYR A 107 13.25 -0.07 -5.98
CA TYR A 107 12.59 0.67 -7.06
C TYR A 107 12.37 -0.18 -8.32
N LEU A 108 13.34 -1.00 -8.72
CA LEU A 108 13.17 -1.90 -9.87
C LEU A 108 12.00 -2.88 -9.63
N ILE A 109 11.92 -3.46 -8.43
CA ILE A 109 10.82 -4.35 -8.04
C ILE A 109 9.50 -3.56 -8.06
N PHE A 110 9.48 -2.33 -7.56
CA PHE A 110 8.27 -1.49 -7.59
C PHE A 110 7.78 -1.20 -9.01
N VAL A 111 8.68 -0.88 -9.95
CA VAL A 111 8.32 -0.64 -11.34
C VAL A 111 7.72 -1.91 -11.95
N PHE A 112 8.34 -3.07 -11.73
CA PHE A 112 7.81 -4.35 -12.19
C PHE A 112 6.44 -4.67 -11.58
N THR A 113 6.30 -4.37 -10.30
CA THR A 113 5.08 -4.56 -9.52
C THR A 113 3.96 -3.65 -10.03
N ALA A 114 4.24 -2.37 -10.31
CA ALA A 114 3.31 -1.42 -10.89
C ALA A 114 2.85 -1.83 -12.30
N TYR A 115 3.78 -2.34 -13.12
CA TYR A 115 3.46 -2.91 -14.43
C TYR A 115 2.49 -4.09 -14.32
N LYS A 116 2.69 -4.99 -13.35
CA LYS A 116 1.76 -6.09 -13.06
C LYS A 116 0.39 -5.60 -12.60
N ILE A 117 0.31 -4.57 -11.74
CA ILE A 117 -0.98 -3.97 -11.35
C ILE A 117 -1.72 -3.46 -12.57
N LEU A 118 -1.05 -2.75 -13.48
CA LEU A 118 -1.69 -2.25 -14.70
C LEU A 118 -2.28 -3.39 -15.53
N TYR A 119 -1.56 -4.50 -15.65
CA TYR A 119 -2.04 -5.68 -16.36
C TYR A 119 -3.24 -6.34 -15.66
N LEU A 120 -3.19 -6.47 -14.33
CA LEU A 120 -4.32 -6.93 -13.52
C LEU A 120 -5.53 -6.01 -13.68
N GLY A 121 -5.31 -4.70 -13.65
CA GLY A 121 -6.33 -3.69 -13.88
C GLY A 121 -6.93 -3.74 -15.27
N LYS A 122 -6.26 -4.32 -16.28
CA LYS A 122 -6.85 -4.62 -17.60
C LYS A 122 -7.64 -5.94 -17.61
N GLN A 123 -7.16 -6.97 -16.91
CA GLN A 123 -7.80 -8.29 -16.86
C GLN A 123 -9.05 -8.33 -15.98
N PHE A 124 -8.94 -7.76 -14.77
CA PHE A 124 -10.05 -7.58 -13.83
C PHE A 124 -10.84 -6.29 -14.12
N GLY A 125 -10.31 -5.44 -15.02
CA GLY A 125 -10.85 -4.14 -15.36
C GLY A 125 -12.18 -4.20 -16.06
N PHE A 126 -13.24 -4.01 -15.27
CA PHE A 126 -14.27 -2.96 -15.34
C PHE A 126 -14.77 -2.40 -16.68
N LYS A 127 -14.06 -2.48 -17.81
CA LYS A 127 -14.63 -2.18 -19.12
C LYS A 127 -15.90 -2.99 -19.34
N LEU A 128 -15.86 -4.30 -19.14
CA LEU A 128 -17.05 -5.17 -19.29
C LEU A 128 -18.18 -4.84 -18.30
N GLN A 129 -17.87 -4.53 -17.03
CA GLN A 129 -18.90 -4.18 -16.04
C GLN A 129 -19.47 -2.76 -16.25
N VAL A 130 -18.63 -1.77 -16.57
CA VAL A 130 -19.04 -0.40 -16.86
C VAL A 130 -19.78 -0.33 -18.20
N GLU A 131 -19.39 -1.13 -19.19
CA GLU A 131 -20.07 -1.25 -20.48
C GLU A 131 -21.44 -1.93 -20.32
N LYS A 132 -21.55 -2.99 -19.51
CA LYS A 132 -22.86 -3.57 -19.12
C LYS A 132 -23.74 -2.57 -18.38
N MET A 133 -23.19 -1.77 -17.46
CA MET A 133 -23.95 -0.71 -16.77
C MET A 133 -24.37 0.42 -17.74
N LYS A 134 -23.54 0.80 -18.71
CA LYS A 134 -23.88 1.78 -19.75
C LYS A 134 -24.95 1.27 -20.71
N LEU A 135 -24.92 -0.02 -21.08
CA LEU A 135 -25.95 -0.66 -21.90
C LEU A 135 -27.31 -0.69 -21.20
N ASN A 136 -27.36 -1.09 -19.93
CA ASN A 136 -28.61 -1.13 -19.17
C ASN A 136 -29.24 0.26 -18.98
N ARG A 137 -28.44 1.33 -18.80
CA ARG A 137 -28.96 2.71 -18.73
C ARG A 137 -29.53 3.22 -20.06
N LYS A 138 -29.04 2.73 -21.21
CA LYS A 138 -29.56 3.11 -22.53
C LYS A 138 -30.87 2.42 -22.90
N MET A 139 -31.22 1.30 -22.25
CA MET A 139 -32.48 0.60 -22.51
C MET A 139 -33.68 1.12 -21.70
N GLU A 140 -33.42 1.85 -20.60
CA GLU A 140 -34.48 2.41 -19.74
C GLU A 140 -35.32 3.59 -20.33
N PRO A 141 -34.80 4.49 -21.20
CA PRO A 141 -35.59 5.62 -21.68
C PRO A 141 -36.69 5.25 -22.69
N ASP A 142 -36.54 4.13 -23.43
CA ASP A 142 -37.55 3.71 -24.43
C ASP A 142 -38.72 2.93 -23.83
N GLN A 143 -38.51 2.21 -22.72
CA GLN A 143 -39.60 1.49 -22.04
C GLN A 143 -40.53 2.42 -21.27
N LYS A 144 -40.00 3.51 -20.67
CA LYS A 144 -40.83 4.54 -20.01
C LYS A 144 -41.70 5.32 -21.02
N LYS A 145 -41.26 5.50 -22.27
CA LYS A 145 -42.09 6.12 -23.34
C LYS A 145 -43.22 5.21 -23.83
N LYS A 146 -42.99 3.89 -23.93
CA LYS A 146 -44.03 2.94 -24.37
C LYS A 146 -45.11 2.67 -23.31
N LEU A 147 -44.77 2.75 -22.02
CA LEU A 147 -45.76 2.63 -20.94
C LEU A 147 -46.66 3.88 -20.86
N LYS A 148 -46.12 5.08 -21.07
CA LYS A 148 -46.88 6.33 -21.03
C LYS A 148 -47.89 6.51 -22.19
N ASN A 149 -47.64 5.87 -23.33
CA ASN A 149 -48.55 5.88 -24.49
C ASN A 149 -49.63 4.78 -24.45
N LYS A 150 -49.64 3.92 -23.43
CA LYS A 150 -50.66 2.87 -23.25
C LYS A 150 -51.74 3.25 -22.23
N GLU A 151 -51.57 4.39 -21.55
CA GLU A 151 -52.50 4.94 -20.55
C GLU A 151 -53.36 6.09 -21.12
N ILE A 152 -53.36 6.30 -22.44
CA ILE A 152 -54.25 7.21 -23.17
C ILE A 152 -55.05 6.38 -24.16
#